data_AF-A0A5R9Q4C2-F1
#
_entry.id   AF-A0A5R9Q4C2-F1
#
_cell.length_a   1.000
_cell.length_b   1.000
_cell.length_c   1.000
_cell.angle_alpha   90.00
_cell.angle_beta   90.00
_cell.angle_gamma   90.00
#
_symmetry.space_group_name_H-M   'P 1'
#
loop_
_entity.id
_entity.type
_entity.pdbx_description
1 polymer ?
#
loop_
_entity_poly.entity_id
_entity_poly.type
_entity_poly.pdbx_seq_one_letter_code
_entity_poly.pdbx_strand_id
1 'polypeptide(L)'
;MSINKLFVISTITFIYCWLMIGHLDSPEKIEPFASGSTYSKKDTPYKFRVPNDGQIMLFEVKGSVAMNSWKSIDIEIYDAQGNYIFAYTDELWAESGRDSDGRWTEYHTHLEYKQRFPSKGEYVAYIHDMSSSRNAYSKSSFNFRVLALNGDSRKLKVMLWISGIIAVICLLIIMHRYENGYSSFKRKRARRIAKEAALGMRTEPMQVKTAILLFAVPTFFLTLWAMHEDDADIDWLSYSHGKRHIYVDKQLREHSLKSAQFRTGSGRGGK
;
A
#
# COMPACT_ATOMS: atom_id res chain seq x y z
N MET A 1 -1.99 27.09 22.01
CA MET A 1 -0.63 26.55 21.80
C MET A 1 0.21 27.47 20.93
N SER A 2 1.53 27.58 21.13
CA SER A 2 2.41 28.33 20.21
C SER A 2 2.67 27.54 18.93
N ILE A 3 2.76 28.26 17.79
CA ILE A 3 2.91 27.64 16.48
C ILE A 3 4.18 26.80 16.34
N ASN A 4 5.26 27.20 17.01
CA ASN A 4 6.50 26.45 17.06
C ASN A 4 6.33 25.09 17.76
N LYS A 5 5.50 25.02 18.82
CA LYS A 5 5.23 23.75 19.51
C LYS A 5 4.39 22.82 18.64
N LEU A 6 3.41 23.36 17.91
CA LEU A 6 2.60 22.57 16.97
C LEU A 6 3.47 21.98 15.86
N PHE A 7 4.34 22.81 15.28
CA PHE A 7 5.30 22.39 14.26
C PHE A 7 6.19 21.24 14.75
N VAL A 8 6.73 21.33 15.96
CA VAL A 8 7.57 20.27 16.53
C VAL A 8 6.78 18.98 16.72
N ILE A 9 5.58 19.04 17.32
CA ILE A 9 4.74 17.85 17.55
C ILE A 9 4.33 17.19 16.23
N SER A 10 3.89 17.96 15.23
CA SER A 10 3.49 17.43 13.93
C SER A 10 4.68 16.83 13.17
N THR A 11 5.86 17.45 13.25
CA THR A 11 7.09 16.94 12.62
C THR A 11 7.56 15.64 13.26
N ILE A 12 7.55 15.54 14.60
CA ILE A 12 7.88 14.30 15.31
C ILE A 12 6.91 13.19 14.91
N THR A 13 5.61 13.49 14.87
CA THR A 13 4.59 12.51 14.48
C THR A 13 4.78 12.06 13.02
N PHE A 14 5.08 13.00 12.12
CA PHE A 14 5.40 12.70 10.73
C PHE A 14 6.59 11.73 10.60
N ILE A 15 7.71 12.04 11.28
CA ILE A 15 8.90 11.20 11.27
C ILE A 15 8.60 9.82 11.85
N TYR A 16 7.87 9.75 12.96
CA TYR A 16 7.48 8.49 13.58
C TYR A 16 6.62 7.64 12.63
N CYS A 17 5.57 8.21 12.03
CA CYS A 17 4.74 7.52 11.05
C CYS A 17 5.57 7.04 9.86
N TRP A 18 6.52 7.84 9.37
CA TRP A 18 7.38 7.47 8.25
C TRP A 18 8.24 6.25 8.57
N LEU A 19 8.87 6.23 9.76
CA LEU A 19 9.66 5.09 10.23
C LEU A 19 8.81 3.83 10.39
N MET A 20 7.63 3.96 11.02
CA MET A 20 6.73 2.83 11.23
C MET A 20 6.16 2.28 9.92
N ILE A 21 5.82 3.15 8.95
CA ILE A 21 5.42 2.73 7.61
C ILE A 21 6.55 1.92 6.95
N GLY A 22 7.80 2.40 7.05
CA GLY A 22 8.95 1.69 6.51
C GLY A 22 9.13 0.30 7.13
N HIS A 23 8.90 0.17 8.44
CA HIS A 23 8.95 -1.12 9.13
C HIS A 23 7.79 -2.06 8.75
N LEU A 24 6.57 -1.54 8.62
CA LEU A 24 5.39 -2.33 8.27
C LEU A 24 5.43 -2.81 6.81
N ASP A 25 5.91 -1.96 5.90
CA ASP A 25 6.04 -2.28 4.48
C ASP A 25 7.30 -3.13 4.19
N SER A 26 8.18 -3.37 5.17
CA SER A 26 9.33 -4.25 4.98
C SER A 26 8.93 -5.72 5.05
N PRO A 27 9.52 -6.59 4.21
CA PRO A 27 9.23 -8.01 4.25
C PRO A 27 9.84 -8.67 5.50
N GLU A 28 9.12 -9.63 6.09
CA GLU A 28 9.63 -10.45 7.21
C GLU A 28 10.88 -11.23 6.82
N LYS A 29 10.87 -11.74 5.59
CA LYS A 29 11.98 -12.50 5.00
C LYS A 29 12.12 -12.12 3.54
N ILE A 30 13.35 -11.85 3.13
CA ILE A 30 13.65 -11.57 1.73
C ILE A 30 13.75 -12.90 0.99
N GLU A 31 12.83 -13.12 0.05
CA GLU A 31 12.89 -14.25 -0.88
C GLU A 31 13.50 -13.81 -2.21
N PRO A 32 14.29 -14.70 -2.87
CA PRO A 32 14.83 -14.44 -4.18
C PRO A 32 13.72 -14.40 -5.23
N PHE A 33 13.97 -13.65 -6.29
CA PHE A 33 13.09 -13.62 -7.44
C PHE A 33 13.08 -14.95 -8.19
N ALA A 34 11.88 -15.46 -8.48
CA ALA A 34 11.64 -16.59 -9.36
C ALA A 34 11.50 -16.10 -10.82
N SER A 35 12.05 -16.84 -11.77
CA SER A 35 11.94 -16.48 -13.19
C SER A 35 10.55 -16.78 -13.72
N GLY A 36 9.88 -15.77 -14.31
CA GLY A 36 8.56 -15.93 -14.92
C GLY A 36 8.53 -17.01 -16.01
N SER A 37 9.64 -17.18 -16.74
CA SER A 37 9.77 -18.21 -17.78
C SER A 37 9.58 -19.66 -17.28
N THR A 38 9.82 -19.91 -16.00
CA THR A 38 9.68 -21.23 -15.38
C THR A 38 8.23 -21.56 -15.08
N TYR A 39 7.44 -20.57 -14.70
CA TYR A 39 6.07 -20.74 -14.19
C TYR A 39 5.01 -20.46 -15.27
N SER A 40 5.22 -19.42 -16.08
CA SER A 40 4.21 -18.87 -16.99
C SER A 40 3.69 -19.80 -18.10
N LYS A 41 4.45 -20.85 -18.42
CA LYS A 41 4.19 -21.72 -19.59
C LYS A 41 3.95 -23.19 -19.25
N LYS A 42 4.22 -23.59 -18.02
CA LYS A 42 4.38 -25.00 -17.65
C LYS A 42 3.31 -25.50 -16.71
N ASP A 43 2.22 -24.74 -16.53
CA ASP A 43 1.20 -24.93 -15.49
C ASP A 43 1.84 -25.29 -14.14
N THR A 44 3.02 -24.72 -13.89
CA THR A 44 3.84 -25.08 -12.76
C THR A 44 3.42 -24.17 -11.62
N PRO A 45 2.86 -24.72 -10.53
CA PRO A 45 2.40 -23.90 -9.42
C PRO A 45 3.58 -23.28 -8.69
N TYR A 46 3.54 -21.97 -8.46
CA TYR A 46 4.41 -21.30 -7.50
C TYR A 46 3.79 -21.43 -6.11
N LYS A 47 4.43 -22.21 -5.24
CA LYS A 47 3.98 -22.42 -3.88
C LYS A 47 4.55 -21.33 -2.97
N PHE A 48 3.70 -20.75 -2.14
CA PHE A 48 4.11 -19.79 -1.12
C PHE A 48 3.32 -20.02 0.16
N ARG A 49 3.93 -19.66 1.28
CA ARG A 49 3.32 -19.83 2.60
C ARG A 49 2.92 -18.48 3.18
N VAL A 50 1.70 -18.41 3.68
CA VAL A 50 1.20 -17.32 4.52
C VAL A 50 1.52 -17.69 5.98
N PRO A 51 2.38 -16.93 6.69
CA PRO A 51 2.84 -17.28 8.03
C PRO A 51 1.74 -17.23 9.09
N ASN A 52 0.96 -16.15 9.13
CA ASN A 52 -0.06 -15.88 10.14
C ASN A 52 -1.44 -15.59 9.50
N ASP A 53 -2.50 -15.77 10.30
CA ASP A 53 -3.86 -15.44 9.90
C ASP A 53 -3.97 -13.92 9.74
N GLY A 54 -4.61 -13.41 8.69
CA GLY A 54 -4.71 -11.97 8.44
C GLY A 54 -3.45 -11.28 7.89
N GLN A 55 -2.39 -12.03 7.54
CA GLN A 55 -1.14 -11.48 7.01
C GLN A 55 -1.33 -10.79 5.65
N ILE A 56 -0.57 -9.73 5.40
CA ILE A 56 -0.46 -9.12 4.08
C ILE A 56 0.72 -9.71 3.31
N MET A 57 0.43 -10.19 2.10
CA MET A 57 1.40 -10.67 1.14
C MET A 57 1.61 -9.62 0.05
N LEU A 58 2.86 -9.34 -0.29
CA LEU A 58 3.30 -8.54 -1.43
C LEU A 58 3.66 -9.45 -2.60
N PHE A 59 2.93 -9.29 -3.70
CA PHE A 59 3.28 -9.82 -5.01
C PHE A 59 4.10 -8.76 -5.74
N GLU A 60 5.35 -9.07 -6.04
CA GLU A 60 6.26 -8.16 -6.71
C GLU A 60 6.70 -8.76 -8.03
N VAL A 61 6.56 -8.00 -9.10
CA VAL A 61 6.98 -8.42 -10.45
C VAL A 61 7.88 -7.37 -11.07
N LYS A 62 9.09 -7.77 -11.44
CA LYS A 62 10.07 -6.91 -12.10
C LYS A 62 10.42 -7.48 -13.45
N GLY A 63 10.36 -6.65 -14.49
CA GLY A 63 10.67 -7.10 -15.83
C GLY A 63 11.06 -5.99 -16.77
N SER A 64 11.49 -6.41 -17.95
CA SER A 64 11.79 -5.56 -19.08
C SER A 64 10.94 -6.01 -20.26
N VAL A 65 10.36 -5.07 -20.97
CA VAL A 65 9.62 -5.32 -22.21
C VAL A 65 10.26 -4.60 -23.39
N ALA A 66 9.99 -5.06 -24.60
CA ALA A 66 10.46 -4.38 -25.80
C ALA A 66 9.83 -2.98 -25.91
N MET A 67 10.52 -2.05 -26.57
CA MET A 67 9.99 -0.71 -26.80
C MET A 67 8.70 -0.78 -27.64
N ASN A 68 7.72 0.08 -27.30
CA ASN A 68 6.37 0.12 -27.89
C ASN A 68 5.66 -1.23 -27.78
N SER A 69 5.75 -1.86 -26.61
CA SER A 69 5.10 -3.14 -26.33
C SER A 69 4.67 -3.25 -24.88
N TRP A 70 3.75 -4.17 -24.64
CA TRP A 70 3.24 -4.51 -23.32
C TRP A 70 3.33 -6.02 -23.09
N LYS A 71 3.33 -6.40 -21.82
CA LYS A 71 3.29 -7.76 -21.31
C LYS A 71 2.34 -7.82 -20.12
N SER A 72 1.18 -8.44 -20.32
CA SER A 72 0.21 -8.72 -19.26
C SER A 72 0.69 -9.90 -18.43
N ILE A 73 0.49 -9.81 -17.12
CA ILE A 73 0.86 -10.81 -16.15
C ILE A 73 -0.38 -11.09 -15.31
N ASP A 74 -0.86 -12.32 -15.41
CA ASP A 74 -2.02 -12.82 -14.68
C ASP A 74 -1.51 -13.79 -13.59
N ILE A 75 -1.94 -13.57 -12.35
CA ILE A 75 -1.57 -14.39 -11.20
C ILE A 75 -2.86 -14.90 -10.56
N GLU A 76 -3.17 -16.17 -10.79
CA GLU A 76 -4.31 -16.84 -10.16
C GLU A 76 -3.90 -17.48 -8.83
N ILE A 77 -4.65 -17.20 -7.77
CA ILE A 77 -4.36 -17.66 -6.42
C ILE A 77 -5.35 -18.74 -6.00
N TYR A 78 -4.80 -19.83 -5.47
CA TYR A 78 -5.52 -20.98 -4.95
C TYR A 78 -5.08 -21.28 -3.52
N ASP A 79 -6.02 -21.77 -2.69
CA ASP A 79 -5.72 -22.25 -1.35
C ASP A 79 -5.07 -23.66 -1.34
N ALA A 80 -4.69 -24.14 -0.16
CA ALA A 80 -4.10 -25.47 0.03
C ALA A 80 -5.00 -26.62 -0.45
N GLN A 81 -6.32 -26.40 -0.52
CA GLN A 81 -7.30 -27.39 -0.97
C GLN A 81 -7.51 -27.35 -2.49
N GLY A 82 -6.86 -26.41 -3.18
CA GLY A 82 -6.99 -26.19 -4.62
C GLY A 82 -8.23 -25.39 -4.99
N ASN A 83 -8.83 -24.65 -4.04
CA ASN A 83 -9.93 -23.77 -4.35
C ASN A 83 -9.41 -22.45 -4.91
N TYR A 84 -9.99 -22.04 -6.04
CA TYR A 84 -9.74 -20.74 -6.62
C TYR A 84 -10.20 -19.63 -5.67
N ILE A 85 -9.35 -18.63 -5.46
CA ILE A 85 -9.60 -17.47 -4.59
C ILE A 85 -9.88 -16.22 -5.43
N PHE A 86 -8.87 -15.77 -6.20
CA PHE A 86 -8.94 -14.61 -7.07
C PHE A 86 -7.81 -14.67 -8.12
N ALA A 87 -7.89 -13.84 -9.15
CA ALA A 87 -6.81 -13.54 -10.07
C ALA A 87 -6.40 -12.07 -9.96
N TYR A 88 -5.10 -11.79 -10.02
CA TYR A 88 -4.54 -10.45 -10.16
C TYR A 88 -3.96 -10.28 -11.56
N THR A 89 -4.34 -9.21 -12.26
CA THR A 89 -3.89 -8.91 -13.62
C THR A 89 -3.37 -7.49 -13.73
N ASP A 90 -2.16 -7.34 -14.24
CA ASP A 90 -1.54 -6.04 -14.51
C ASP A 90 -0.49 -6.16 -15.61
N GLU A 91 0.00 -5.02 -16.12
CA GLU A 91 0.80 -4.97 -17.34
C GLU A 91 2.13 -4.25 -17.17
N LEU A 92 3.22 -4.89 -17.60
CA LEU A 92 4.48 -4.21 -17.87
C LEU A 92 4.43 -3.61 -19.26
N TRP A 93 4.87 -2.37 -19.45
CA TRP A 93 4.90 -1.72 -20.76
C TRP A 93 6.10 -0.78 -20.93
N ALA A 94 6.46 -0.53 -22.18
CA ALA A 94 7.44 0.49 -22.54
C ALA A 94 6.96 1.20 -23.80
N GLU A 95 6.97 2.52 -23.78
CA GLU A 95 6.48 3.36 -24.85
C GLU A 95 7.47 4.47 -25.18
N SER A 96 7.47 4.89 -26.43
CA SER A 96 8.27 6.02 -26.90
C SER A 96 7.48 6.80 -27.95
N GLY A 97 7.70 8.11 -27.98
CA GLY A 97 7.00 8.98 -28.88
C GLY A 97 7.75 10.29 -29.13
N ARG A 98 7.06 11.20 -29.82
CA ARG A 98 7.53 12.55 -30.06
C ARG A 98 6.37 13.52 -29.99
N ASP A 99 6.54 14.59 -29.22
CA ASP A 99 5.61 15.70 -29.11
C ASP A 99 6.34 17.04 -29.32
N SER A 100 5.70 18.16 -28.93
CA SER A 100 6.27 19.51 -29.02
C SER A 100 7.51 19.71 -28.14
N ASP A 101 7.64 18.93 -27.08
CA ASP A 101 8.71 19.05 -26.08
C ASP A 101 9.91 18.16 -26.44
N GLY A 102 9.71 17.20 -27.35
CA GLY A 102 10.78 16.45 -27.98
C GLY A 102 10.46 14.97 -28.09
N ARG A 103 11.52 14.14 -28.08
CA ARG A 103 11.37 12.69 -27.98
C ARG A 103 11.17 12.32 -26.51
N TRP A 104 10.21 11.46 -26.24
CA TRP A 104 9.97 10.93 -24.91
C TRP A 104 10.01 9.40 -24.92
N THR A 105 10.31 8.84 -23.75
CA THR A 105 10.28 7.40 -23.50
C THR A 105 9.79 7.17 -22.09
N GLU A 106 8.82 6.27 -21.93
CA GLU A 106 8.22 5.89 -20.66
C GLU A 106 8.28 4.38 -20.46
N TYR A 107 8.37 3.97 -19.20
CA TYR A 107 8.54 2.57 -18.82
C TYR A 107 7.70 2.25 -17.59
N HIS A 108 7.09 1.08 -17.62
CA HIS A 108 6.46 0.43 -16.49
C HIS A 108 7.07 -0.97 -16.32
N THR A 109 8.12 -1.04 -15.53
CA THR A 109 8.98 -2.22 -15.36
C THR A 109 8.78 -2.95 -14.03
N HIS A 110 7.88 -2.44 -13.19
CA HIS A 110 7.69 -2.91 -11.84
C HIS A 110 6.22 -2.87 -11.42
N LEU A 111 5.70 -4.01 -10.99
CA LEU A 111 4.36 -4.18 -10.44
C LEU A 111 4.49 -4.57 -8.97
N GLU A 112 3.69 -3.93 -8.12
CA GLU A 112 3.55 -4.28 -6.71
C GLU A 112 2.07 -4.39 -6.35
N TYR A 113 1.69 -5.52 -5.80
CA TYR A 113 0.33 -5.75 -5.33
C TYR A 113 0.33 -6.34 -3.92
N LYS A 114 -0.36 -5.67 -3.00
CA LYS A 114 -0.47 -6.08 -1.60
C LYS A 114 -1.86 -6.62 -1.33
N GLN A 115 -1.94 -7.86 -0.86
CA GLN A 115 -3.21 -8.49 -0.51
C GLN A 115 -3.15 -9.16 0.85
N ARG A 116 -4.20 -8.97 1.63
CA ARG A 116 -4.42 -9.66 2.89
C ARG A 116 -4.97 -11.06 2.65
N PHE A 117 -4.45 -12.04 3.37
CA PHE A 117 -4.95 -13.41 3.38
C PHE A 117 -5.58 -13.69 4.75
N PRO A 118 -6.83 -14.18 4.82
CA PRO A 118 -7.53 -14.36 6.10
C PRO A 118 -6.93 -15.50 6.92
N SER A 119 -6.45 -16.56 6.27
CA SER A 119 -5.89 -17.74 6.94
C SER A 119 -4.41 -17.94 6.63
N LYS A 120 -3.66 -18.43 7.62
CA LYS A 120 -2.32 -18.98 7.45
C LYS A 120 -2.38 -20.31 6.71
N GLY A 121 -1.32 -20.61 5.97
CA GLY A 121 -1.21 -21.89 5.28
C GLY A 121 -0.43 -21.82 3.98
N GLU A 122 -0.48 -22.91 3.24
CA GLU A 122 0.11 -23.02 1.91
C GLU A 122 -0.87 -22.54 0.87
N TYR A 123 -0.38 -21.73 -0.06
CA TYR A 123 -1.12 -21.22 -1.20
C TYR A 123 -0.34 -21.49 -2.47
N VAL A 124 -1.05 -21.44 -3.58
CA VAL A 124 -0.50 -21.67 -4.90
C VAL A 124 -0.85 -20.51 -5.80
N ALA A 125 0.15 -19.99 -6.50
CA ALA A 125 0.00 -19.03 -7.57
C ALA A 125 0.27 -19.72 -8.92
N TYR A 126 -0.69 -19.65 -9.84
CA TYR A 126 -0.48 -19.93 -11.25
C TYR A 126 -0.24 -18.61 -11.96
N ILE A 127 0.90 -18.51 -12.64
CA ILE A 127 1.26 -17.32 -13.40
C ILE A 127 0.99 -17.60 -14.86
N HIS A 128 0.38 -16.66 -15.55
CA HIS A 128 0.23 -16.64 -17.00
C HIS A 128 0.71 -15.29 -17.54
N ASP A 129 1.22 -15.29 -18.76
CA ASP A 129 1.70 -14.09 -19.40
C ASP A 129 1.26 -13.98 -20.86
N MET A 130 0.87 -12.77 -21.25
CA MET A 130 0.55 -12.43 -22.62
C MET A 130 1.41 -11.24 -23.05
N SER A 131 1.70 -11.10 -24.34
CA SER A 131 2.47 -9.95 -24.85
C SER A 131 1.86 -9.44 -26.15
N SER A 132 2.07 -8.16 -26.45
CA SER A 132 1.47 -7.49 -27.61
C SER A 132 1.76 -8.16 -28.96
N SER A 133 2.89 -8.88 -29.06
CA SER A 133 3.23 -9.70 -30.21
C SER A 133 4.18 -10.83 -29.83
N ARG A 134 4.31 -11.83 -30.70
CA ARG A 134 5.29 -12.92 -30.54
C ARG A 134 6.75 -12.40 -30.52
N ASN A 135 7.03 -11.32 -31.23
CA ASN A 135 8.36 -10.68 -31.24
C ASN A 135 8.62 -9.89 -29.95
N ALA A 136 7.62 -9.19 -29.41
CA ALA A 136 7.72 -8.54 -28.11
C ALA A 136 7.92 -9.59 -27.02
N TYR A 137 7.23 -10.74 -27.11
CA TYR A 137 7.33 -11.83 -26.17
C TYR A 137 8.78 -12.34 -26.01
N SER A 138 9.49 -12.61 -27.12
CA SER A 138 10.86 -13.15 -27.07
C SER A 138 11.90 -12.15 -26.55
N LYS A 139 11.57 -10.85 -26.60
CA LYS A 139 12.41 -9.75 -26.12
C LYS A 139 12.02 -9.25 -24.73
N SER A 140 11.04 -9.87 -24.10
CA SER A 140 10.54 -9.47 -22.79
C SER A 140 10.80 -10.56 -21.76
N SER A 141 11.17 -10.14 -20.56
CA SER A 141 11.41 -11.05 -19.43
C SER A 141 10.88 -10.44 -18.15
N PHE A 142 10.45 -11.27 -17.23
CA PHE A 142 10.08 -10.83 -15.89
C PHE A 142 10.48 -11.89 -14.87
N ASN A 143 10.70 -11.41 -13.66
CA ASN A 143 10.84 -12.22 -12.48
C ASN A 143 9.82 -11.75 -11.46
N PHE A 144 9.37 -12.66 -10.61
CA PHE A 144 8.37 -12.38 -9.60
C PHE A 144 8.77 -12.96 -8.25
N ARG A 145 8.17 -12.47 -7.18
CA ARG A 145 8.28 -13.05 -5.84
C ARG A 145 7.05 -12.71 -5.02
N VAL A 146 6.80 -13.51 -3.99
CA VAL A 146 5.75 -13.28 -3.01
C VAL A 146 6.40 -13.14 -1.63
N LEU A 147 6.08 -12.10 -0.89
CA LEU A 147 6.72 -11.78 0.39
C LEU A 147 5.66 -11.49 1.46
N ALA A 148 5.83 -12.02 2.67
CA ALA A 148 5.03 -11.59 3.82
C ALA A 148 5.53 -10.24 4.33
N LEU A 149 4.64 -9.28 4.54
CA LEU A 149 4.93 -7.96 5.09
C LEU A 149 4.64 -7.90 6.59
N ASN A 150 5.39 -7.12 7.36
CA ASN A 150 5.20 -6.98 8.81
C ASN A 150 3.84 -6.36 9.23
N GLY A 151 3.10 -5.72 8.31
CA GLY A 151 1.74 -5.25 8.60
C GLY A 151 1.12 -4.34 7.54
N ASP A 152 0.00 -3.68 7.91
CA ASP A 152 -0.77 -2.81 7.01
C ASP A 152 -0.50 -1.31 7.24
N SER A 153 0.35 -0.73 6.39
CA SER A 153 0.69 0.69 6.48
C SER A 153 -0.39 1.66 5.96
N ARG A 154 -1.48 1.19 5.33
CA ARG A 154 -2.43 2.05 4.61
C ARG A 154 -3.06 3.13 5.49
N LYS A 155 -3.46 2.79 6.71
CA LYS A 155 -4.08 3.74 7.65
C LYS A 155 -3.06 4.72 8.22
N LEU A 156 -1.84 4.25 8.48
CA LEU A 156 -0.76 5.08 9.00
C LEU A 156 -0.28 6.12 7.99
N LYS A 157 -0.35 5.81 6.68
CA LYS A 157 -0.11 6.76 5.58
C LYS A 157 -1.05 7.96 5.63
N VAL A 158 -2.30 7.79 6.03
CA VAL A 158 -3.24 8.93 6.20
C VAL A 158 -2.75 9.87 7.29
N MET A 159 -2.35 9.32 8.45
CA MET A 159 -1.83 10.12 9.56
C MET A 159 -0.49 10.80 9.22
N LEU A 160 0.37 10.12 8.45
CA LEU A 160 1.59 10.72 7.89
C LEU A 160 1.26 11.98 7.09
N TRP A 161 0.33 11.90 6.14
CA TRP A 161 -0.02 13.06 5.30
C TRP A 161 -0.67 14.20 6.10
N ILE A 162 -1.58 13.89 7.03
CA ILE A 162 -2.22 14.89 7.90
C ILE A 162 -1.15 15.64 8.72
N SER A 163 -0.25 14.92 9.38
CA SER A 163 0.81 15.51 10.19
C SER A 163 1.81 16.32 9.34
N GLY A 164 2.12 15.84 8.13
CA GLY A 164 2.98 16.54 7.17
C GLY A 164 2.39 17.87 6.69
N ILE A 165 1.11 17.88 6.30
CA ILE A 165 0.41 19.10 5.87
C ILE A 165 0.39 20.14 7.00
N ILE A 166 0.08 19.73 8.23
CA ILE A 166 0.08 20.61 9.40
C ILE A 166 1.48 21.19 9.65
N ALA A 167 2.54 20.38 9.53
CA ALA A 167 3.92 20.83 9.67
C ALA A 167 4.29 21.89 8.62
N VAL A 168 3.93 21.67 7.36
CA VAL A 168 4.17 22.63 6.25
C VAL A 168 3.44 23.95 6.49
N ILE A 169 2.16 23.91 6.88
CA ILE A 169 1.39 25.12 7.19
C ILE A 169 2.04 25.90 8.33
N CYS A 170 2.47 25.21 9.40
CA CYS A 170 3.15 25.87 10.52
C CYS A 170 4.48 26.49 10.08
N LEU A 171 5.25 25.81 9.22
CA LEU A 171 6.49 26.31 8.67
C LEU A 171 6.28 27.59 7.85
N LEU A 172 5.28 27.61 6.96
CA LEU A 172 4.94 28.78 6.16
C LEU A 172 4.56 29.99 7.04
N ILE A 173 3.79 29.77 8.11
CA ILE A 173 3.43 30.84 9.04
C ILE A 173 4.65 31.34 9.82
N ILE A 174 5.56 30.44 10.22
CA ILE A 174 6.82 30.82 10.89
C ILE A 174 7.70 31.65 9.95
N MET A 175 7.88 31.21 8.70
CA MET A 175 8.64 31.94 7.68
C MET A 175 8.03 33.31 7.40
N HIS A 176 6.72 33.39 7.19
CA HIS A 176 6.01 34.65 6.97
C HIS A 176 6.14 35.61 8.17
N ARG A 177 6.12 35.08 9.40
CA ARG A 177 6.36 35.89 10.62
C ARG A 177 7.80 36.36 10.74
N TYR A 178 8.76 35.54 10.32
CA TYR A 178 10.17 35.87 10.34
C TYR A 178 10.49 37.00 9.35
N GLU A 179 10.00 36.89 8.11
CA GLU A 179 10.15 37.90 7.06
C GLU A 179 9.50 39.24 7.43
N ASN A 180 8.28 39.20 7.96
CA ASN A 180 7.60 40.39 8.48
C ASN A 180 8.22 40.94 9.78
N GLY A 181 8.85 40.08 10.58
CA GLY A 181 9.61 40.46 11.76
C GLY A 181 10.84 41.29 11.40
N TYR A 182 11.51 40.91 10.31
CA TYR A 182 12.66 41.62 9.74
C TYR A 182 12.27 42.99 9.16
N SER A 183 11.12 43.09 8.49
CA SER A 183 10.62 44.37 7.91
C SER A 183 9.97 45.32 8.93
N SER A 184 9.51 44.81 10.09
CA SER A 184 8.76 45.59 11.10
C SER A 184 9.60 46.12 12.27
N PHE A 185 10.87 45.71 12.42
CA PHE A 185 11.77 46.25 13.44
C PHE A 185 11.99 47.77 13.31
N LYS A 186 11.84 48.32 12.09
CA LYS A 186 11.88 49.78 11.84
C LYS A 186 10.58 50.54 12.16
N ARG A 187 9.43 49.88 12.43
CA ARG A 187 8.11 50.58 12.44
C ARG A 187 7.17 50.36 13.64
N LYS A 188 7.44 49.45 14.59
CA LYS A 188 6.40 49.01 15.58
C LYS A 188 6.82 48.84 17.05
N ARG A 189 7.83 49.56 17.56
CA ARG A 189 8.01 49.69 19.04
C ARG A 189 6.83 50.43 19.70
N ALA A 190 6.12 51.28 18.97
CA ALA A 190 5.14 52.22 19.52
C ALA A 190 3.65 51.79 19.49
N ARG A 191 3.25 50.68 18.84
CA ARG A 191 1.82 50.24 18.77
C ARG A 191 1.52 48.88 19.41
N ARG A 192 2.55 48.14 19.84
CA ARG A 192 2.44 46.76 20.34
C ARG A 192 1.80 46.63 21.72
N ILE A 193 2.20 47.48 22.69
CA ILE A 193 1.76 47.33 24.08
C ILE A 193 0.23 47.52 24.27
N ALA A 194 -0.40 48.41 23.48
CA ALA A 194 -1.81 48.80 23.69
C ALA A 194 -2.86 47.88 23.04
N LYS A 195 -2.50 47.05 22.05
CA LYS A 195 -3.45 46.14 21.35
C LYS A 195 -3.28 44.68 21.76
N GLU A 196 -2.09 44.30 22.23
CA GLU A 196 -1.75 42.94 22.64
C GLU A 196 -2.50 42.48 23.92
N ALA A 197 -2.95 43.41 24.79
CA ALA A 197 -3.76 43.09 25.97
C ALA A 197 -5.27 42.86 25.68
N ALA A 198 -5.81 43.44 24.59
CA ALA A 198 -7.26 43.44 24.33
C ALA A 198 -7.75 42.26 23.46
N LEU A 199 -6.85 41.64 22.68
CA LEU A 199 -7.21 40.55 21.75
C LEU A 199 -6.80 39.15 22.24
N GLY A 200 -6.03 39.06 23.33
CA GLY A 200 -5.59 37.80 23.94
C GLY A 200 -6.67 37.04 24.72
N MET A 201 -7.91 37.56 24.81
CA MET A 201 -8.98 37.08 25.71
C MET A 201 -10.22 36.47 25.01
N ARG A 202 -10.13 35.84 23.83
CA ARG A 202 -11.31 35.14 23.25
C ARG A 202 -11.14 33.70 22.77
N THR A 203 -9.94 33.13 22.80
CA THR A 203 -9.79 31.68 22.67
C THR A 203 -8.69 31.23 23.62
N GLU A 204 -9.03 30.40 24.60
CA GLU A 204 -8.01 29.83 25.46
C GLU A 204 -7.02 29.03 24.59
N PRO A 205 -5.71 29.31 24.69
CA PRO A 205 -4.74 28.60 23.90
C PRO A 205 -4.77 27.13 24.34
N MET A 206 -5.17 26.23 23.43
CA MET A 206 -5.12 24.78 23.63
C MET A 206 -3.83 24.40 24.37
N GLN A 207 -3.96 23.72 25.51
CA GLN A 207 -2.85 23.34 26.36
C GLN A 207 -1.96 22.35 25.59
N VAL A 208 -0.64 22.47 25.75
CA VAL A 208 0.34 21.62 25.03
C VAL A 208 0.06 20.13 25.28
N LYS A 209 -0.38 19.78 26.49
CA LYS A 209 -0.78 18.42 26.87
C LYS A 209 -1.90 17.89 25.98
N THR A 210 -2.91 18.71 25.70
CA THR A 210 -4.05 18.33 24.84
C THR A 210 -3.61 18.07 23.41
N ALA A 211 -2.68 18.87 22.88
CA ALA A 211 -2.17 18.67 21.52
C ALA A 211 -1.27 17.43 21.40
N ILE A 212 -0.43 17.18 22.40
CA ILE A 212 0.35 15.93 22.47
C ILE A 212 -0.59 14.74 22.49
N LEU A 213 -1.63 14.77 23.33
CA LEU A 213 -2.60 13.68 23.44
C LEU A 213 -3.36 13.47 22.11
N LEU A 214 -3.75 14.55 21.44
CA LEU A 214 -4.45 14.50 20.14
C LEU A 214 -3.60 13.92 19.01
N PHE A 215 -2.27 14.02 19.06
CA PHE A 215 -1.40 13.39 18.07
C PHE A 215 -0.96 11.99 18.50
N ALA A 216 -0.53 11.84 19.75
CA ALA A 216 0.05 10.60 20.26
C ALA A 216 -0.98 9.48 20.35
N VAL A 217 -2.19 9.76 20.85
CA VAL A 217 -3.21 8.72 21.06
C VAL A 217 -3.70 8.14 19.74
N PRO A 218 -4.14 8.92 18.74
CA PRO A 218 -4.54 8.37 17.45
C PRO A 218 -3.38 7.67 16.74
N THR A 219 -2.17 8.23 16.78
CA THR A 219 -1.00 7.60 16.18
C THR A 219 -0.72 6.24 16.80
N PHE A 220 -0.75 6.15 18.12
CA PHE A 220 -0.55 4.89 18.86
C PHE A 220 -1.60 3.83 18.49
N PHE A 221 -2.89 4.20 18.51
CA PHE A 221 -3.95 3.26 18.12
C PHE A 221 -3.85 2.85 16.66
N LEU A 222 -3.49 3.77 15.76
CA LEU A 222 -3.27 3.44 14.35
C LEU A 222 -2.07 2.52 14.16
N THR A 223 -1.00 2.67 14.94
CA THR A 223 0.13 1.72 14.89
C THR A 223 -0.26 0.34 15.38
N LEU A 224 -0.98 0.24 16.50
CA LEU A 224 -1.48 -1.05 16.98
C LEU A 224 -2.40 -1.71 15.94
N TRP A 225 -3.27 -0.94 15.30
CA TRP A 225 -4.15 -1.46 14.27
C TRP A 225 -3.42 -1.85 12.99
N ALA A 226 -2.37 -1.12 12.62
CA ALA A 226 -1.54 -1.44 11.47
C ALA A 226 -0.73 -2.73 11.67
N MET A 227 -0.35 -3.03 12.92
CA MET A 227 0.30 -4.27 13.32
C MET A 227 -0.69 -5.42 13.56
N HIS A 228 -1.97 -5.11 13.74
CA HIS A 228 -2.97 -6.13 13.97
C HIS A 228 -3.30 -6.87 12.68
N GLU A 229 -3.10 -8.18 12.72
CA GLU A 229 -3.50 -9.11 11.68
C GLU A 229 -5.01 -9.37 11.85
N ASP A 230 -5.79 -8.95 10.87
CA ASP A 230 -7.25 -9.07 10.86
C ASP A 230 -7.60 -10.29 10.01
N ASP A 231 -8.08 -11.33 10.67
CA ASP A 231 -8.35 -12.67 10.13
C ASP A 231 -9.77 -12.82 9.57
N ALA A 232 -10.51 -11.70 9.46
CA ALA A 232 -11.87 -11.72 8.93
C ALA A 232 -11.91 -12.30 7.51
N ASP A 233 -12.84 -13.23 7.30
CA ASP A 233 -13.08 -13.83 5.98
C ASP A 233 -13.39 -12.75 4.93
N ILE A 234 -12.80 -12.91 3.75
CA ILE A 234 -12.97 -11.99 2.63
C ILE A 234 -13.92 -12.63 1.62
N ASP A 235 -15.04 -11.97 1.37
CA ASP A 235 -15.84 -12.25 0.18
C ASP A 235 -15.12 -11.70 -1.06
N TRP A 236 -14.33 -12.56 -1.68
CA TRP A 236 -13.50 -12.23 -2.84
C TRP A 236 -14.31 -11.72 -4.04
N LEU A 237 -15.55 -12.22 -4.22
CA LEU A 237 -16.41 -11.76 -5.31
C LEU A 237 -16.77 -10.30 -5.10
N SER A 238 -17.30 -9.97 -3.91
CA SER A 238 -17.61 -8.58 -3.55
C SER A 238 -16.37 -7.69 -3.52
N TYR A 239 -15.24 -8.21 -3.05
CA TYR A 239 -13.97 -7.49 -2.99
C TYR A 239 -13.45 -7.09 -4.38
N SER A 240 -13.61 -7.96 -5.38
CA SER A 240 -13.17 -7.72 -6.75
C SER A 240 -13.89 -6.54 -7.42
N HIS A 241 -15.18 -6.32 -7.15
CA HIS A 241 -15.95 -5.24 -7.78
C HIS A 241 -15.42 -3.83 -7.50
N GLY A 242 -14.71 -3.64 -6.39
CA GLY A 242 -14.08 -2.36 -6.04
C GLY A 242 -12.63 -2.21 -6.52
N LYS A 243 -12.11 -3.18 -7.29
CA LYS A 243 -10.68 -3.31 -7.59
C LYS A 243 -10.46 -3.47 -9.09
N ARG A 244 -9.57 -2.64 -9.65
CA ARG A 244 -9.32 -2.63 -11.10
C ARG A 244 -8.53 -3.83 -11.61
N HIS A 245 -7.69 -4.41 -10.77
CA HIS A 245 -6.72 -5.44 -11.14
C HIS A 245 -7.02 -6.79 -10.51
N ILE A 246 -8.15 -6.94 -9.83
CA ILE A 246 -8.54 -8.19 -9.18
C ILE A 246 -9.82 -8.67 -9.82
N TYR A 247 -9.80 -9.93 -10.21
CA TYR A 247 -10.91 -10.59 -10.86
C TYR A 247 -11.25 -11.87 -10.11
N VAL A 248 -12.53 -12.20 -10.07
CA VAL A 248 -13.01 -13.49 -9.55
C VAL A 248 -13.89 -14.08 -10.61
N ASP A 249 -13.44 -15.16 -11.24
CA ASP A 249 -14.29 -15.96 -12.09
C ASP A 249 -15.34 -16.67 -11.22
N LYS A 250 -16.60 -16.25 -11.37
CA LYS A 250 -17.72 -16.78 -10.59
C LYS A 250 -17.92 -18.29 -10.82
N GLN A 251 -17.74 -18.78 -12.04
CA GLN A 251 -17.95 -20.19 -12.36
C GLN A 251 -16.86 -21.06 -11.74
N LEU A 252 -15.59 -20.66 -11.87
CA LEU A 252 -14.46 -21.33 -11.22
C LEU A 252 -14.58 -21.29 -9.69
N ARG A 253 -15.02 -20.16 -9.13
CA ARG A 253 -15.23 -20.01 -7.69
C ARG A 253 -16.36 -20.90 -7.17
N GLU A 254 -17.50 -20.94 -7.85
CA GLU A 254 -18.60 -21.82 -7.46
C GLU A 254 -18.24 -23.29 -7.62
N HIS A 255 -17.53 -23.66 -8.67
CA HIS A 255 -17.10 -25.05 -8.90
C HIS A 255 -16.11 -25.53 -7.85
N SER A 256 -15.12 -24.69 -7.48
CA SER A 256 -14.18 -25.01 -6.40
C SER A 256 -14.88 -25.17 -5.05
N LEU A 257 -15.79 -24.25 -4.69
CA LEU A 257 -16.56 -24.37 -3.44
C LEU A 257 -17.47 -25.60 -3.40
N LYS A 258 -18.15 -25.92 -4.51
CA LYS A 258 -19.04 -27.11 -4.62
C LYS A 258 -18.24 -28.42 -4.56
N SER A 259 -17.06 -28.47 -5.18
CA SER A 259 -16.19 -29.65 -5.14
C SER A 259 -15.52 -29.86 -3.77
N ALA A 260 -15.22 -28.78 -3.04
CA ALA A 260 -14.75 -28.86 -1.66
C ALA A 260 -15.82 -29.46 -0.72
N GLN A 261 -17.10 -29.09 -0.89
CA GLN A 261 -18.21 -29.67 -0.11
C GLN A 261 -18.50 -31.15 -0.46
N PHE A 262 -18.17 -31.59 -1.67
CA PHE A 262 -18.34 -32.99 -2.08
C PHE A 262 -17.34 -33.94 -1.38
N ARG A 263 -16.18 -33.43 -0.93
CA ARG A 263 -15.18 -34.22 -0.20
C ARG A 263 -15.48 -34.42 1.29
N THR A 264 -16.48 -33.72 1.84
CA THR A 264 -16.94 -33.91 3.24
C THR A 264 -18.25 -34.72 3.35
N GLY A 265 -18.76 -35.25 2.23
CA GLY A 265 -20.07 -35.89 2.13
C GLY A 265 -20.09 -37.42 2.10
N SER A 266 -19.01 -38.12 2.44
CA SER A 266 -19.01 -39.60 2.50
C SER A 266 -18.77 -40.11 3.92
N GLY A 267 -19.83 -40.58 4.59
CA GLY A 267 -19.67 -41.50 5.72
C GLY A 267 -20.60 -41.33 6.92
N ARG A 268 -21.92 -41.31 6.71
CA ARG A 268 -22.83 -41.86 7.72
C ARG A 268 -23.85 -42.78 7.04
N GLY A 269 -23.30 -43.90 6.55
CA GLY A 269 -24.08 -45.08 6.20
C GLY A 269 -24.64 -45.72 7.48
N GLY A 270 -25.85 -46.26 7.34
CA GLY A 270 -26.70 -46.67 8.45
C GLY A 270 -26.20 -47.85 9.28
N LYS A 271 -26.76 -47.91 10.48
CA LYS A 271 -27.67 -48.95 10.94
C LYS A 271 -28.68 -48.30 11.87
#